data_AF-A0A7Z9N5P2-F1
#
_entry.id   AF-A0A7Z9N5P2-F1
#
_cell.length_a   1.000
_cell.length_b   1.000
_cell.length_c   1.000
_cell.angle_alpha   90.00
_cell.angle_beta   90.00
_cell.angle_gamma   90.00
#
_symmetry.space_group_name_H-M   'P 1'
#
loop_
_entity.id
_entity.type
_entity.pdbx_description
1 polymer ?
#
loop_
_entity_poly.entity_id
_entity_poly.type
_entity_poly.pdbx_seq_one_letter_code
_entity_poly.pdbx_strand_id
1 'polypeptide(L)'
;MIRIFKKIIPYLFLLPMLVLFANGSTCSYCGKSISGRYTTLNNKHYHNTCYENHIQLSCDYCDDKITGTYTETEGKNYHPACYRDHIQERCAQCGQLISGLYNIKDDKQYHEACFINYILPKCDICSLPIQDQYIEDFWGNMYHEKHTDALPDCDNCSRLICDSLTGGGYSINGKRYVCSVCEPTVVSDQSQIARSLRGVKTLLKKVGIQDLPRGIPITMVTDKDELIRLSGNRLGKIRGYTQYEAETIGEKTISEAYHIYILSDLHETVFDAVLAHELLHVYQIQNGYKLKSDVREGFCNLGSQLVYDHDGSDLARLQLRTMYESDDPDYGKGFRNMSSRLDQLGWEGILNNLPSFK
;
A
#
# COMPACT_ATOMS: atom_id res chain seq x y z
N MET A 1 0.54 9.48 -2.91
CA MET A 1 0.64 10.93 -3.23
C MET A 1 1.61 11.58 -2.25
N ILE A 2 2.85 11.84 -2.68
CA ILE A 2 3.82 12.59 -1.87
C ILE A 2 3.33 14.04 -1.84
N ARG A 3 2.75 14.48 -0.72
CA ARG A 3 2.53 15.91 -0.48
C ARG A 3 3.91 16.54 -0.46
N ILE A 4 4.18 17.44 -1.40
CA ILE A 4 5.43 18.19 -1.48
C ILE A 4 5.63 18.92 -0.14
N PHE A 5 6.55 18.43 0.68
CA PHE A 5 6.88 19.03 1.97
C PHE A 5 7.75 20.26 1.70
N LYS A 6 7.16 21.45 1.81
CA LYS A 6 7.89 22.71 1.65
C LYS A 6 8.82 22.92 2.84
N LYS A 7 10.12 22.84 2.60
CA LYS A 7 11.13 23.42 3.49
C LYS A 7 11.15 24.93 3.27
N ILE A 8 10.90 25.70 4.32
CA ILE A 8 10.92 27.17 4.27
C ILE A 8 12.04 27.71 5.16
N ILE A 9 12.74 28.73 4.67
CA ILE A 9 13.73 29.50 5.44
C ILE A 9 13.03 30.79 5.90
N PRO A 10 12.85 31.02 7.20
CA PRO A 10 12.47 32.34 7.69
C PRO A 10 13.68 33.27 7.58
N TYR A 11 13.60 34.30 6.74
CA TYR A 11 14.59 35.39 6.73
C TYR A 11 14.26 36.36 7.87
N LEU A 12 15.13 36.40 8.89
CA LEU A 12 15.03 37.37 9.98
C LEU A 12 16.13 38.42 9.82
N PHE A 13 15.75 39.67 9.55
CA PHE A 13 16.70 40.79 9.55
C PHE A 13 16.59 41.54 10.89
N LEU A 14 17.65 41.47 11.70
CA LEU A 14 17.81 42.34 12.86
C LEU A 14 18.48 43.63 12.40
N LEU A 15 17.72 44.73 12.38
CA LEU A 15 18.20 46.02 11.92
C LEU A 15 18.62 46.88 13.12
N PRO A 16 19.91 47.28 13.21
CA PRO A 16 20.33 48.23 14.22
C PRO A 16 19.89 49.64 13.85
N MET A 17 19.33 50.38 14.80
CA MET A 17 19.38 51.85 14.73
C MET A 17 20.81 52.30 14.97
N LEU A 18 21.52 52.68 13.91
CA LEU A 18 22.87 53.18 13.99
C LEU A 18 22.86 54.70 14.22
N VAL A 19 23.46 55.12 15.33
CA VAL A 19 23.84 56.50 15.57
C VAL A 19 25.22 56.72 14.97
N LEU A 20 25.29 57.42 13.83
CA LEU A 20 26.52 57.68 13.09
C LEU A 20 26.90 59.17 13.14
N PHE A 21 28.18 59.47 12.87
CA PHE A 21 28.68 60.84 12.67
C PHE A 21 28.91 61.04 11.17
N ALA A 22 28.27 62.05 10.57
CA ALA A 22 28.44 62.39 9.15
C ALA A 22 28.86 63.85 8.99
N ASN A 23 29.75 64.10 8.03
CA ASN A 23 29.96 65.41 7.43
C ASN A 23 29.16 65.49 6.13
N GLY A 24 27.90 65.95 6.20
CA GLY A 24 27.18 66.44 5.01
C GLY A 24 25.95 65.68 4.50
N SER A 25 25.23 64.90 5.31
CA SER A 25 23.95 64.28 4.90
C SER A 25 22.77 65.29 4.99
N THR A 26 21.71 65.14 4.18
CA THR A 26 20.46 65.92 4.30
C THR A 26 19.35 65.14 5.00
N CYS A 27 18.58 65.82 5.85
CA CYS A 27 17.46 65.24 6.56
C CYS A 27 16.29 65.01 5.61
N SER A 28 15.84 63.76 5.50
CA SER A 28 14.74 63.34 4.62
C SER A 28 13.35 63.81 5.07
N TYR A 29 13.23 64.38 6.27
CA TYR A 29 11.98 65.00 6.75
C TYR A 29 11.93 66.51 6.49
N CYS A 30 12.91 67.27 6.99
CA CYS A 30 12.88 68.74 6.93
C CYS A 30 13.72 69.35 5.80
N GLY A 31 14.45 68.53 5.03
CA GLY A 31 15.30 68.95 3.91
C GLY A 31 16.59 69.66 4.29
N LYS A 32 16.85 69.92 5.57
CA LYS A 32 18.03 70.65 6.05
C LYS A 32 19.25 69.74 6.19
N SER A 33 20.45 70.32 6.12
CA SER A 33 21.69 69.59 6.38
C SER A 33 21.75 69.06 7.81
N ILE A 34 22.33 67.88 7.96
CA ILE A 34 22.57 67.20 9.23
C ILE A 34 24.00 67.52 9.65
N SER A 35 24.15 68.12 10.82
CA SER A 35 25.43 68.27 11.52
C SER A 35 25.30 67.62 12.90
N GLY A 36 26.22 66.70 13.23
CA GLY A 36 26.18 65.93 14.49
C GLY A 36 25.47 64.57 14.36
N ARG A 37 24.92 64.06 15.48
CA ARG A 37 24.25 62.75 15.55
C ARG A 37 22.96 62.74 14.75
N TYR A 38 22.71 61.65 14.02
CA TYR A 38 21.50 61.46 13.24
C TYR A 38 21.03 60.01 13.27
N THR A 39 19.76 59.82 12.95
CA THR A 39 19.11 58.51 12.89
C THR A 39 18.99 58.08 11.44
N THR A 40 19.33 56.82 11.15
CA THR A 40 19.15 56.23 9.83
C THR A 40 18.06 55.17 9.89
N LEU A 41 17.08 55.25 8.98
CA LEU A 41 16.01 54.28 8.81
C LEU A 41 15.78 54.08 7.31
N ASN A 42 15.80 52.82 6.82
CA ASN A 42 15.59 52.48 5.40
C ASN A 42 16.44 53.33 4.43
N ASN A 43 17.74 53.49 4.70
CA ASN A 43 18.69 54.34 3.96
C ASN A 43 18.35 55.85 3.91
N LYS A 44 17.38 56.31 4.71
CA LYS A 44 17.08 57.74 4.87
C LYS A 44 17.69 58.26 6.16
N HIS A 45 18.12 59.51 6.14
CA HIS A 45 18.77 60.16 7.27
C HIS A 45 17.85 61.21 7.87
N TYR A 46 17.77 61.26 9.20
CA TYR A 46 16.90 62.16 9.94
C TYR A 46 17.68 62.82 11.07
N HIS A 47 17.46 64.12 11.33
CA HIS A 47 17.85 64.69 12.62
C HIS A 47 17.18 63.87 13.73
N ASN A 48 17.87 63.61 14.85
CA ASN A 48 17.27 62.86 15.95
C ASN A 48 15.94 63.49 16.42
N THR A 49 15.86 64.82 16.50
CA THR A 49 14.62 65.53 16.84
C THR A 49 13.53 65.38 15.78
N CYS A 50 13.88 65.37 14.49
CA CYS A 50 12.90 65.14 13.42
C CYS A 50 12.38 63.70 13.45
N TYR A 51 13.26 62.75 13.75
CA TYR A 51 12.89 61.34 13.90
C TYR A 51 11.96 61.14 15.11
N GLU A 52 12.35 61.66 16.27
CA GLU A 52 11.59 61.59 17.52
C GLU A 52 10.26 62.34 17.45
N ASN A 53 10.14 63.44 16.72
CA ASN A 53 8.90 64.22 16.73
C ASN A 53 7.92 63.83 15.61
N HIS A 54 8.41 63.25 14.51
CA HIS A 54 7.61 63.16 13.28
C HIS A 54 7.67 61.82 12.55
N ILE A 55 8.63 60.94 12.84
CA ILE A 55 8.82 59.68 12.08
C ILE A 55 8.53 58.44 12.93
N GLN A 56 8.93 58.42 14.21
CA GLN A 56 8.75 57.37 15.23
C GLN A 56 8.22 56.01 14.74
N LEU A 57 9.05 54.97 14.84
CA LEU A 57 8.61 53.60 14.59
C LEU A 57 7.73 53.09 15.75
N SER A 58 6.56 52.53 15.44
CA SER A 58 5.67 51.86 16.40
C SER A 58 5.73 50.34 16.22
N CYS A 59 5.45 49.60 17.30
CA CYS A 59 5.33 48.15 17.28
C CYS A 59 3.93 47.73 16.82
N ASP A 60 3.83 46.94 15.76
CA ASP A 60 2.57 46.42 15.20
C ASP A 60 1.84 45.39 16.11
N TYR A 61 2.41 45.04 17.28
CA TYR A 61 1.78 44.15 18.26
C TYR A 61 1.24 44.91 19.49
N CYS A 62 2.05 45.78 20.09
CA CYS A 62 1.67 46.48 21.34
C CYS A 62 1.37 47.97 21.16
N ASP A 63 1.47 48.50 19.94
CA ASP A 63 1.27 49.91 19.56
C ASP A 63 2.24 50.91 20.20
N ASP A 64 3.14 50.46 21.08
CA ASP A 64 4.16 51.30 21.71
C ASP A 64 5.31 51.67 20.76
N LYS A 65 5.99 52.78 21.07
CA LYS A 65 7.15 53.27 20.33
C LYS A 65 8.33 52.32 20.44
N ILE A 66 9.03 52.10 19.33
CA ILE A 66 10.28 51.33 19.29
C ILE A 66 11.47 52.28 19.45
N THR A 67 12.19 52.14 20.55
CA THR A 67 13.47 52.83 20.79
C THR A 67 14.61 51.81 20.75
N GLY A 68 15.34 51.72 19.65
CA GLY A 68 16.49 50.82 19.51
C GLY A 68 16.37 49.81 18.36
N THR A 69 16.82 48.58 18.58
CA THR A 69 16.74 47.51 17.57
C THR A 69 15.30 47.02 17.40
N TYR A 70 14.98 46.57 16.20
CA TYR A 70 13.65 46.06 15.87
C TYR A 70 13.73 44.88 14.90
N THR A 71 12.62 44.15 14.82
CA THR A 71 12.42 43.10 13.83
C THR A 71 11.40 43.59 12.82
N GLU A 72 11.78 43.57 11.54
CA GLU A 72 10.90 43.85 10.42
C GLU A 72 10.54 42.54 9.71
N THR A 73 9.24 42.29 9.54
CA THR A 73 8.76 41.20 8.70
C THR A 73 7.50 41.64 7.96
N GLU A 74 7.41 41.35 6.66
CA GLU A 74 6.25 41.67 5.82
C GLU A 74 5.79 43.15 5.92
N GLY A 75 6.74 44.08 6.09
CA GLY A 75 6.47 45.51 6.22
C GLY A 75 5.94 45.96 7.59
N LYS A 76 5.88 45.06 8.57
CA LYS A 76 5.51 45.33 9.96
C LYS A 76 6.75 45.35 10.85
N ASN A 77 6.72 46.19 11.87
CA ASN A 77 7.82 46.43 12.79
C ASN A 77 7.42 46.00 14.19
N TYR A 78 8.31 45.28 14.87
CA TYR A 78 8.02 44.77 16.20
C TYR A 78 9.21 45.02 17.13
N HIS A 79 8.93 45.25 18.42
CA HIS A 79 9.98 45.05 19.43
C HIS A 79 10.48 43.60 19.35
N PRO A 80 11.79 43.33 19.52
CA PRO A 80 12.31 41.97 19.46
C PRO A 80 11.59 40.98 20.39
N ALA A 81 11.19 41.44 21.59
CA ALA A 81 10.39 40.64 22.52
C ALA A 81 8.97 40.38 22.00
N CYS A 82 8.27 41.41 21.51
CA CYS A 82 6.93 41.27 20.96
C CYS A 82 6.91 40.32 19.76
N TYR A 83 7.89 40.45 18.87
CA TYR A 83 8.06 39.53 17.75
C TYR A 83 8.25 38.09 18.24
N ARG A 84 9.24 37.86 19.08
CA ARG A 84 9.56 36.52 19.60
C ARG A 84 8.38 35.89 20.33
N ASP A 85 7.66 36.66 21.15
CA ASP A 85 6.68 36.10 22.07
C ASP A 85 5.33 35.86 21.37
N HIS A 86 4.97 36.69 20.39
CA HIS A 86 3.61 36.71 19.81
C HIS A 86 3.54 36.49 18.29
N ILE A 87 4.61 36.74 17.55
CA ILE A 87 4.60 36.72 16.08
C ILE A 87 5.43 35.55 15.52
N GLN A 88 6.55 35.24 16.17
CA GLN A 88 7.47 34.23 15.69
C GLN A 88 6.83 32.84 15.76
N GLU A 89 6.95 32.12 14.65
CA GLU A 89 6.39 30.79 14.47
C GLU A 89 6.88 29.79 15.52
N ARG A 90 5.96 28.92 15.94
CA ARG A 90 6.21 27.89 16.95
C ARG A 90 5.93 26.52 16.37
N CYS A 91 6.76 25.57 16.77
CA CYS A 91 6.57 24.17 16.40
C CYS A 91 5.29 23.65 17.07
N ALA A 92 4.35 23.16 16.27
CA ALA A 92 3.08 22.63 16.75
C ALA A 92 3.24 21.36 17.61
N GLN A 93 4.41 20.69 17.54
CA GLN A 93 4.69 19.49 18.34
C GLN A 93 5.28 19.81 19.73
N CYS A 94 6.25 20.73 19.82
CA CYS A 94 6.96 21.00 21.08
C CYS A 94 6.67 22.38 21.70
N GLY A 95 5.94 23.24 20.99
CA GLY A 95 5.61 24.61 21.42
C GLY A 95 6.78 25.60 21.39
N GLN A 96 8.00 25.13 21.11
CA GLN A 96 9.18 25.96 21.06
C GLN A 96 9.25 26.74 19.74
N LEU A 97 9.91 27.90 19.79
CA LEU A 97 10.12 28.76 18.64
C LEU A 97 10.86 28.04 17.52
N ILE A 98 10.45 28.28 16.28
CA ILE A 98 11.17 27.82 15.10
C ILE A 98 12.21 28.87 14.73
N SER A 99 13.47 28.46 14.70
CA SER A 99 14.58 29.22 14.16
C SER A 99 15.24 28.38 13.06
N GLY A 100 15.16 28.82 11.81
CA GLY A 100 15.72 28.10 10.67
C GLY A 100 14.71 27.23 9.92
N LEU A 101 15.20 26.18 9.24
CA LEU A 101 14.39 25.30 8.40
C LEU A 101 13.33 24.55 9.21
N TYR A 102 12.13 24.46 8.63
CA TYR A 102 11.01 23.74 9.21
C TYR A 102 10.19 23.01 8.15
N ASN A 103 9.35 22.09 8.60
CA ASN A 103 8.42 21.34 7.75
C ASN A 103 6.98 21.78 8.02
N ILE A 104 6.13 21.72 6.99
CA ILE A 104 4.70 22.04 7.07
C ILE A 104 3.87 20.78 6.76
N LYS A 105 2.87 20.50 7.59
CA LYS A 105 1.84 19.49 7.32
C LYS A 105 0.53 19.91 7.99
N ASP A 106 -0.57 19.86 7.22
CA ASP A 106 -1.93 20.22 7.67
C ASP A 106 -1.96 21.61 8.33
N ASP A 107 -1.38 22.60 7.65
CA ASP A 107 -1.25 24.00 8.07
C ASP A 107 -0.52 24.22 9.40
N LYS A 108 0.19 23.20 9.89
CA LYS A 108 1.04 23.26 11.08
C LYS A 108 2.51 23.17 10.71
N GLN A 109 3.33 23.85 11.50
CA GLN A 109 4.77 23.96 11.29
C GLN A 109 5.52 23.18 12.37
N TYR A 110 6.63 22.55 12.00
CA TYR A 110 7.37 21.66 12.88
C TYR A 110 8.88 21.83 12.68
N HIS A 111 9.66 21.79 13.76
CA HIS A 111 11.12 21.58 13.64
C HIS A 111 11.38 20.30 12.84
N GLU A 112 12.49 20.25 12.09
CA GLU A 112 12.85 19.07 11.30
C GLU A 112 12.89 17.78 12.15
N ALA A 113 13.56 17.82 13.30
CA ALA A 113 13.61 16.69 14.23
C ALA A 113 12.22 16.34 14.81
N CYS A 114 11.37 17.33 15.09
CA CYS A 114 10.02 17.07 15.58
C CYS A 114 9.16 16.40 14.50
N PHE A 115 9.30 16.87 13.27
CA PHE A 115 8.58 16.34 12.13
C PHE A 115 8.95 14.87 11.87
N ILE A 116 10.25 14.58 11.80
CA ILE A 116 10.75 13.23 11.54
C ILE A 116 10.33 12.26 12.64
N ASN A 117 10.50 12.64 13.91
CA ASN A 117 10.32 11.69 15.01
C ASN A 117 8.86 11.48 15.43
N TYR A 118 7.98 12.47 15.21
CA TYR A 118 6.62 12.46 15.75
C TYR A 118 5.52 12.61 14.70
N ILE A 119 5.82 13.10 13.50
CA ILE A 119 4.79 13.45 12.50
C ILE A 119 4.84 12.55 11.26
N LEU A 120 6.04 12.11 10.87
CA LEU A 120 6.19 11.10 9.82
C LEU A 120 5.62 9.75 10.28
N PRO A 121 5.00 8.99 9.37
CA PRO A 121 4.62 7.63 9.68
C PRO A 121 5.85 6.78 10.00
N LYS A 122 5.64 5.77 10.84
CA LYS A 122 6.68 4.80 11.20
C LYS A 122 6.51 3.55 10.36
N CYS A 123 7.64 2.93 10.01
CA CYS A 123 7.67 1.66 9.32
C CYS A 123 7.22 0.54 10.26
N ASP A 124 6.23 -0.25 9.85
CA ASP A 124 5.69 -1.36 10.64
C ASP A 124 6.69 -2.53 10.80
N ILE A 125 7.80 -2.51 10.07
CA ILE A 125 8.88 -3.50 10.17
C ILE A 125 9.98 -3.03 11.13
N CYS A 126 10.58 -1.86 10.89
CA CYS A 126 11.74 -1.40 11.67
C CYS A 126 11.42 -0.32 12.71
N SER A 127 10.16 0.12 12.82
CA SER A 127 9.71 1.21 13.70
C SER A 127 10.37 2.58 13.48
N LEU A 128 11.22 2.71 12.46
CA LEU A 128 11.87 3.98 12.09
C LEU A 128 10.93 4.84 11.24
N PRO A 129 11.05 6.18 11.32
CA PRO A 129 10.31 7.08 10.45
C PRO A 129 10.54 6.79 8.96
N ILE A 130 9.46 6.86 8.18
CA ILE A 130 9.50 6.71 6.72
C ILE A 130 9.80 8.07 6.10
N GLN A 131 11.04 8.24 5.66
CA GLN A 131 11.53 9.45 4.98
C GLN A 131 11.67 9.26 3.47
N ASP A 132 11.71 8.00 3.01
CA ASP A 132 11.97 7.61 1.63
C ASP A 132 10.75 6.88 1.02
N GLN A 133 10.97 6.15 -0.07
CA GLN A 133 9.96 5.31 -0.69
C GLN A 133 9.45 4.24 0.29
N TYR A 134 8.15 3.98 0.21
CA TYR A 134 7.45 3.04 1.05
C TYR A 134 6.42 2.25 0.24
N ILE A 135 6.04 1.12 0.80
CA ILE A 135 4.95 0.28 0.33
C ILE A 135 3.87 0.29 1.40
N GLU A 136 2.63 0.43 0.97
CA GLU A 136 1.44 0.10 1.74
C GLU A 136 0.87 -1.18 1.15
N ASP A 137 0.89 -2.27 1.92
CA ASP A 137 0.40 -3.57 1.46
C ASP A 137 -1.14 -3.67 1.54
N PHE A 138 -1.70 -4.76 1.02
CA PHE A 138 -3.15 -4.99 1.07
C PHE A 138 -3.73 -4.97 2.50
N TRP A 139 -2.92 -5.31 3.49
CA TRP A 139 -3.32 -5.45 4.89
C TRP A 139 -3.20 -4.14 5.67
N GLY A 140 -2.82 -3.06 5.01
CA GLY A 140 -2.64 -1.73 5.59
C GLY A 140 -1.30 -1.55 6.31
N ASN A 141 -0.36 -2.48 6.15
CA ASN A 141 0.99 -2.30 6.69
C ASN A 141 1.77 -1.33 5.80
N MET A 142 2.47 -0.39 6.42
CA MET A 142 3.30 0.59 5.75
C MET A 142 4.76 0.42 6.15
N TYR A 143 5.63 0.13 5.18
CA TYR A 143 7.05 -0.14 5.44
C TYR A 143 7.96 0.37 4.32
N HIS A 144 9.25 0.54 4.63
CA HIS A 144 10.24 0.96 3.63
C HIS A 144 10.35 -0.07 2.50
N GLU A 145 10.45 0.42 1.25
CA GLU A 145 10.53 -0.44 0.06
C GLU A 145 11.68 -1.46 0.15
N LYS A 146 12.83 -1.09 0.71
CA LYS A 146 14.00 -1.99 0.92
C LYS A 146 13.70 -3.31 1.64
N HIS A 147 12.59 -3.42 2.36
CA HIS A 147 12.21 -4.65 3.04
C HIS A 147 11.71 -5.74 2.09
N THR A 148 11.24 -5.41 0.88
CA THR A 148 10.76 -6.41 -0.09
C THR A 148 11.87 -7.31 -0.60
N ASP A 149 13.09 -6.79 -0.71
CA ASP A 149 14.24 -7.57 -1.19
C ASP A 149 14.91 -8.36 -0.06
N ALA A 150 14.64 -7.98 1.20
CA ALA A 150 15.32 -8.52 2.37
C ALA A 150 14.54 -9.60 3.11
N LEU A 151 13.21 -9.65 2.94
CA LEU A 151 12.32 -10.55 3.67
C LEU A 151 11.47 -11.38 2.69
N PRO A 152 11.23 -12.67 2.98
CA PRO A 152 10.34 -13.48 2.15
C PRO A 152 8.87 -13.07 2.37
N ASP A 153 8.04 -13.23 1.35
CA ASP A 153 6.59 -13.11 1.46
C ASP A 153 5.91 -14.47 1.68
N CYS A 154 4.73 -14.44 2.30
CA CYS A 154 3.93 -15.63 2.53
C CYS A 154 3.21 -16.08 1.25
N ASP A 155 3.38 -17.36 0.88
CA ASP A 155 2.73 -17.99 -0.28
C ASP A 155 1.19 -17.90 -0.26
N ASN A 156 0.60 -17.74 0.93
CA ASN A 156 -0.84 -17.67 1.13
C ASN A 156 -1.35 -16.22 1.10
N CYS A 157 -0.78 -15.32 1.89
CA CYS A 157 -1.33 -13.99 2.13
C CYS A 157 -0.49 -12.82 1.61
N SER A 158 0.66 -13.11 0.99
CA SER A 158 1.61 -12.13 0.43
C SER A 158 2.14 -11.08 1.42
N ARG A 159 1.91 -11.23 2.73
CA ARG A 159 2.59 -10.43 3.75
C ARG A 159 4.06 -10.81 3.78
N LEU A 160 4.94 -9.80 3.93
CA LEU A 160 6.32 -10.04 4.32
C LEU A 160 6.38 -10.73 5.68
N ILE A 161 7.27 -11.71 5.81
CA ILE A 161 7.39 -12.55 7.00
C ILE A 161 8.47 -11.96 7.90
N CYS A 162 8.02 -11.44 9.06
CA CYS A 162 8.90 -10.96 10.12
C CYS A 162 8.14 -10.93 11.45
N ASP A 163 8.86 -10.73 12.55
CA ASP A 163 8.30 -10.72 13.89
C ASP A 163 7.19 -9.68 14.06
N SER A 164 7.37 -8.47 13.51
CA SER A 164 6.43 -7.36 13.73
C SER A 164 5.13 -7.48 12.92
N LEU A 165 5.19 -8.02 11.69
CA LEU A 165 4.02 -8.12 10.82
C LEU A 165 3.26 -9.44 10.97
N THR A 166 3.99 -10.54 11.19
CA THR A 166 3.41 -11.88 11.14
C THR A 166 3.76 -12.76 12.33
N GLY A 167 4.60 -12.30 13.25
CA GLY A 167 5.17 -13.15 14.31
C GLY A 167 6.15 -14.19 13.77
N GLY A 168 6.72 -13.94 12.60
CA GLY A 168 7.56 -14.90 11.89
C GLY A 168 6.76 -15.86 11.00
N GLY A 169 7.34 -17.02 10.75
CA GLY A 169 6.82 -18.05 9.85
C GLY A 169 7.83 -19.17 9.64
N TYR A 170 7.51 -20.10 8.74
CA TYR A 170 8.38 -21.23 8.39
C TYR A 170 8.57 -21.34 6.88
N SER A 171 9.68 -21.97 6.48
CA SER A 171 9.97 -22.28 5.09
C SER A 171 9.63 -23.73 4.77
N ILE A 172 9.20 -23.94 3.54
CA ILE A 172 8.85 -25.23 2.97
C ILE A 172 9.86 -25.49 1.86
N ASN A 173 10.74 -26.46 2.08
CA ASN A 173 11.84 -26.84 1.18
C ASN A 173 12.75 -25.66 0.74
N GLY A 174 12.79 -24.58 1.54
CA GLY A 174 13.61 -23.38 1.27
C GLY A 174 13.17 -22.51 0.10
N LYS A 175 12.01 -22.78 -0.51
CA LYS A 175 11.50 -22.03 -1.68
C LYS A 175 10.14 -21.38 -1.48
N ARG A 176 9.32 -21.97 -0.60
CA ARG A 176 7.97 -21.50 -0.28
C ARG A 176 7.93 -21.12 1.19
N TYR A 177 7.06 -20.18 1.55
CA TYR A 177 7.02 -19.70 2.93
C TYR A 177 5.59 -19.51 3.42
N VAL A 178 5.38 -19.80 4.70
CA VAL A 178 4.09 -19.62 5.37
C VAL A 178 4.30 -18.80 6.63
N CYS A 179 3.57 -17.70 6.77
CA CYS A 179 3.65 -16.87 7.95
C CYS A 179 2.82 -17.44 9.11
N SER A 180 3.18 -17.10 10.34
CA SER A 180 2.50 -17.60 11.54
C SER A 180 1.06 -17.11 11.69
N VAL A 181 0.62 -16.14 10.89
CA VAL A 181 -0.80 -15.77 10.77
C VAL A 181 -1.59 -16.81 9.96
N CYS A 182 -1.00 -17.38 8.91
CA CYS A 182 -1.67 -18.37 8.05
C CYS A 182 -1.51 -19.80 8.58
N GLU A 183 -0.40 -20.09 9.25
CA GLU A 183 -0.05 -21.42 9.79
C GLU A 183 -1.22 -22.13 10.51
N PRO A 184 -2.00 -21.50 11.41
CA PRO A 184 -3.04 -22.22 12.16
C PRO A 184 -4.18 -22.77 11.29
N THR A 185 -4.31 -22.28 10.07
CA THR A 185 -5.42 -22.56 9.14
C THR A 185 -4.97 -23.33 7.90
N VAL A 186 -3.72 -23.79 7.85
CA VAL A 186 -3.24 -24.55 6.69
C VAL A 186 -3.84 -25.96 6.66
N VAL A 187 -4.13 -26.44 5.45
CA VAL A 187 -4.49 -27.84 5.21
C VAL A 187 -3.21 -28.67 5.15
N SER A 188 -3.07 -29.61 6.08
CA SER A 188 -1.88 -30.44 6.27
C SER A 188 -2.17 -31.94 6.45
N ASP A 189 -3.43 -32.33 6.69
CA ASP A 189 -3.81 -33.73 6.89
C ASP A 189 -4.98 -34.20 6.00
N GLN A 190 -5.11 -35.53 5.89
CA GLN A 190 -6.15 -36.18 5.07
C GLN A 190 -7.58 -35.90 5.56
N SER A 191 -7.77 -35.64 6.86
CA SER A 191 -9.07 -35.30 7.42
C SER A 191 -9.52 -33.90 6.99
N GLN A 192 -8.59 -32.93 6.93
CA GLN A 192 -8.81 -31.59 6.42
C GLN A 192 -9.12 -31.65 4.92
N ILE A 193 -8.32 -32.37 4.13
CA ILE A 193 -8.56 -32.57 2.70
C ILE A 193 -9.97 -33.14 2.46
N ALA A 194 -10.39 -34.15 3.24
CA ALA A 194 -11.72 -34.74 3.12
C ALA A 194 -12.85 -33.77 3.53
N ARG A 195 -12.60 -32.85 4.48
CA ARG A 195 -13.54 -31.77 4.82
C ARG A 195 -13.66 -30.77 3.68
N SER A 196 -12.53 -30.26 3.19
CA SER A 196 -12.45 -29.37 2.02
C SER A 196 -13.17 -29.95 0.80
N LEU A 197 -12.88 -31.19 0.43
CA LEU A 197 -13.53 -31.85 -0.70
C LEU A 197 -15.06 -31.92 -0.56
N ARG A 198 -15.58 -32.21 0.64
CA ARG A 198 -17.03 -32.20 0.89
C ARG A 198 -17.62 -30.79 0.83
N GLY A 199 -16.94 -29.82 1.42
CA GLY A 199 -17.36 -28.42 1.42
C GLY A 199 -17.44 -27.84 0.01
N VAL A 200 -16.36 -27.97 -0.75
CA VAL A 200 -16.26 -27.50 -2.13
C VAL A 200 -17.29 -28.18 -3.03
N LYS A 201 -17.45 -29.50 -2.96
CA LYS A 201 -18.50 -30.21 -3.73
C LYS A 201 -19.90 -29.72 -3.39
N THR A 202 -20.16 -29.43 -2.11
CA THR A 202 -21.45 -28.89 -1.66
C THR A 202 -21.68 -27.49 -2.24
N LEU A 203 -20.64 -26.65 -2.26
CA LEU A 203 -20.71 -25.31 -2.84
C LEU A 203 -20.93 -25.34 -4.35
N LEU A 204 -20.15 -26.15 -5.08
CA LEU A 204 -20.30 -26.38 -6.52
C LEU A 204 -21.70 -26.90 -6.88
N LYS A 205 -22.28 -27.79 -6.06
CA LYS A 205 -23.64 -28.29 -6.26
C LYS A 205 -24.69 -27.17 -6.22
N LYS A 206 -24.51 -26.13 -5.39
CA LYS A 206 -25.46 -25.00 -5.30
C LYS A 206 -25.56 -24.21 -6.60
N VAL A 207 -24.52 -24.26 -7.44
CA VAL A 207 -24.47 -23.53 -8.72
C VAL A 207 -24.74 -24.43 -9.94
N GLY A 208 -25.20 -25.66 -9.72
CA GLY A 208 -25.56 -26.58 -10.81
C GLY A 208 -24.45 -27.51 -11.28
N ILE A 209 -23.26 -27.44 -10.68
CA ILE A 209 -22.19 -28.44 -10.92
C ILE A 209 -22.49 -29.68 -10.10
N GLN A 210 -23.05 -30.70 -10.75
CA GLN A 210 -23.49 -31.94 -10.11
C GLN A 210 -22.66 -33.14 -10.60
N ASP A 211 -22.88 -34.30 -9.99
CA ASP A 211 -22.35 -35.60 -10.44
C ASP A 211 -20.82 -35.74 -10.55
N LEU A 212 -20.08 -34.90 -9.80
CA LEU A 212 -18.64 -35.08 -9.60
C LEU A 212 -18.35 -36.46 -8.94
N PRO A 213 -17.27 -37.16 -9.33
CA PRO A 213 -16.95 -38.49 -8.83
C PRO A 213 -16.87 -38.53 -7.30
N ARG A 214 -17.44 -39.56 -6.67
CA ARG A 214 -17.52 -39.65 -5.20
C ARG A 214 -16.13 -39.60 -4.55
N GLY A 215 -15.21 -40.44 -5.03
CA GLY A 215 -13.81 -40.46 -4.59
C GLY A 215 -12.90 -39.94 -5.69
N ILE A 216 -12.14 -38.90 -5.38
CA ILE A 216 -11.04 -38.41 -6.21
C ILE A 216 -9.84 -38.34 -5.27
N PRO A 217 -8.79 -39.16 -5.48
CA PRO A 217 -7.55 -39.04 -4.75
C PRO A 217 -6.98 -37.62 -4.84
N ILE A 218 -6.56 -37.09 -3.68
CA ILE A 218 -5.91 -35.79 -3.59
C ILE A 218 -4.55 -35.99 -2.91
N THR A 219 -3.48 -35.58 -3.59
CA THR A 219 -2.12 -35.61 -3.04
C THR A 219 -1.60 -34.20 -2.85
N MET A 220 -1.09 -33.91 -1.66
CA MET A 220 -0.37 -32.67 -1.41
C MET A 220 1.06 -32.75 -1.94
N VAL A 221 1.49 -31.71 -2.64
CA VAL A 221 2.83 -31.60 -3.23
C VAL A 221 3.56 -30.43 -2.58
N THR A 222 4.72 -30.71 -2.01
CA THR A 222 5.47 -29.69 -1.27
C THR A 222 6.28 -28.79 -2.19
N ASP A 223 6.90 -29.38 -3.22
CA ASP A 223 7.75 -28.67 -4.18
C ASP A 223 6.95 -28.19 -5.40
N LYS A 224 7.00 -26.87 -5.65
CA LYS A 224 6.37 -26.26 -6.82
C LYS A 224 6.97 -26.77 -8.13
N ASP A 225 8.27 -27.05 -8.17
CA ASP A 225 8.92 -27.57 -9.38
C ASP A 225 8.42 -28.99 -9.70
N GLU A 226 8.13 -29.80 -8.67
CA GLU A 226 7.52 -31.11 -8.84
C GLU A 226 6.10 -30.99 -9.43
N LEU A 227 5.28 -30.09 -8.89
CA LEU A 227 3.93 -29.85 -9.41
C LEU A 227 3.98 -29.40 -10.89
N ILE A 228 4.94 -28.55 -11.26
CA ILE A 228 5.15 -28.12 -12.64
C ILE A 228 5.50 -29.32 -13.53
N ARG A 229 6.41 -30.21 -13.11
CA ARG A 229 6.73 -31.43 -13.86
C ARG A 229 5.51 -32.33 -14.04
N LEU A 230 4.74 -32.57 -12.97
CA LEU A 230 3.52 -33.39 -13.00
C LEU A 230 2.49 -32.81 -13.97
N SER A 231 2.38 -31.49 -14.05
CA SER A 231 1.45 -30.79 -14.97
C SER A 231 1.86 -30.81 -16.45
N GLY A 232 2.94 -31.50 -16.81
CA GLY A 232 3.49 -31.50 -18.17
C GLY A 232 4.27 -30.23 -18.51
N ASN A 233 4.93 -29.63 -17.52
CA ASN A 233 5.67 -28.36 -17.61
C ASN A 233 4.80 -27.16 -18.01
N ARG A 234 3.55 -27.11 -17.54
CA ARG A 234 2.75 -25.88 -17.68
C ARG A 234 3.47 -24.74 -16.95
N LEU A 235 3.80 -23.70 -17.69
CA LEU A 235 4.40 -22.48 -17.16
C LEU A 235 3.30 -21.65 -16.47
N GLY A 236 3.62 -21.04 -15.33
CA GLY A 236 2.68 -20.17 -14.60
C GLY A 236 2.73 -20.35 -13.09
N LYS A 237 1.92 -19.58 -12.36
CA LYS A 237 1.75 -19.70 -10.89
C LYS A 237 0.75 -20.82 -10.55
N ILE A 238 1.00 -22.05 -11.03
CA ILE A 238 0.12 -23.18 -10.71
C ILE A 238 0.19 -23.52 -9.22
N ARG A 239 -0.97 -23.86 -8.65
CA ARG A 239 -1.11 -24.32 -7.26
C ARG A 239 -1.83 -25.68 -7.16
N GLY A 240 -2.41 -26.14 -8.26
CA GLY A 240 -3.06 -27.44 -8.40
C GLY A 240 -2.83 -28.03 -9.79
N TYR A 241 -3.14 -29.31 -9.93
CA TYR A 241 -3.15 -30.03 -11.19
C TYR A 241 -4.08 -31.24 -11.14
N THR A 242 -4.99 -31.34 -12.10
CA THR A 242 -5.85 -32.51 -12.33
C THR A 242 -5.22 -33.42 -13.39
N GLN A 243 -4.79 -34.61 -12.96
CA GLN A 243 -4.41 -35.71 -13.84
C GLN A 243 -5.65 -36.53 -14.21
N TYR A 244 -5.74 -36.90 -15.48
CA TYR A 244 -6.79 -37.76 -16.02
C TYR A 244 -6.17 -38.88 -16.85
N GLU A 245 -6.55 -40.10 -16.53
CA GLU A 245 -6.13 -41.31 -17.24
C GLU A 245 -7.37 -42.08 -17.68
N ALA A 246 -7.35 -42.56 -18.92
CA ALA A 246 -8.42 -43.37 -19.48
C ALA A 246 -7.84 -44.55 -20.24
N GLU A 247 -8.34 -45.74 -19.95
CA GLU A 247 -8.06 -46.92 -20.75
C GLU A 247 -9.18 -47.10 -21.76
N THR A 248 -8.82 -47.25 -23.04
CA THR A 248 -9.77 -47.41 -24.13
C THR A 248 -9.52 -48.72 -24.86
N ILE A 249 -10.60 -49.43 -25.21
CA ILE A 249 -10.58 -50.54 -26.15
C ILE A 249 -11.39 -50.10 -27.38
N GLY A 250 -10.70 -49.78 -28.47
CA GLY A 250 -11.31 -49.15 -29.63
C GLY A 250 -11.82 -47.74 -29.29
N GLU A 251 -13.06 -47.44 -29.63
CA GLU A 251 -13.72 -46.17 -29.28
C GLU A 251 -14.38 -46.17 -27.90
N LYS A 252 -14.31 -47.28 -27.16
CA LYS A 252 -14.98 -47.43 -25.87
C LYS A 252 -14.00 -47.23 -24.72
N THR A 253 -14.26 -46.25 -23.87
CA THR A 253 -13.56 -46.09 -22.58
C THR A 253 -14.00 -47.18 -21.62
N ILE A 254 -13.05 -47.95 -21.09
CA ILE A 254 -13.28 -49.06 -20.17
C ILE A 254 -12.99 -48.71 -18.72
N SER A 255 -12.12 -47.72 -18.47
CA SER A 255 -11.83 -47.17 -17.15
C SER A 255 -11.43 -45.70 -17.28
N GLU A 256 -11.82 -44.89 -16.30
CA GLU A 256 -11.43 -43.49 -16.16
C GLU A 256 -10.99 -43.26 -14.72
N ALA A 257 -9.84 -42.62 -14.54
CA ALA A 257 -9.29 -42.27 -13.24
C ALA A 257 -8.90 -40.79 -13.21
N TYR A 258 -9.22 -40.14 -12.09
CA TYR A 258 -8.83 -38.76 -11.80
C TYR A 258 -7.91 -38.76 -10.60
N HIS A 259 -6.90 -37.90 -10.62
CA HIS A 259 -6.05 -37.62 -9.46
C HIS A 259 -5.79 -36.13 -9.39
N ILE A 260 -6.02 -35.51 -8.23
CA ILE A 260 -5.77 -34.08 -8.03
C ILE A 260 -4.51 -33.90 -7.18
N TYR A 261 -3.59 -33.08 -7.66
CA TYR A 261 -2.41 -32.66 -6.91
C TYR A 261 -2.58 -31.20 -6.51
N ILE A 262 -2.33 -30.85 -5.26
CA ILE A 262 -2.43 -29.47 -4.75
C ILE A 262 -1.18 -29.16 -3.94
N LEU A 263 -0.68 -27.92 -3.99
CA LEU A 263 0.44 -27.53 -3.15
C LEU A 263 0.11 -27.71 -1.66
N SER A 264 1.06 -28.23 -0.88
CA SER A 264 0.92 -28.36 0.57
C SER A 264 0.92 -27.00 1.26
N ASP A 265 0.43 -26.96 2.51
CA ASP A 265 0.50 -25.80 3.40
C ASP A 265 -0.23 -24.56 2.87
N LEU A 266 -1.26 -24.77 2.07
CA LEU A 266 -2.17 -23.71 1.68
C LEU A 266 -3.17 -23.45 2.82
N HIS A 267 -3.43 -22.19 3.12
CA HIS A 267 -4.53 -21.76 3.98
C HIS A 267 -5.84 -22.35 3.45
N GLU A 268 -6.74 -22.82 4.32
CA GLU A 268 -7.96 -23.54 3.98
C GLU A 268 -8.76 -22.90 2.83
N THR A 269 -9.09 -21.61 2.92
CA THR A 269 -9.77 -20.88 1.83
C THR A 269 -9.01 -20.91 0.48
N VAL A 270 -7.68 -20.82 0.50
CA VAL A 270 -6.84 -20.88 -0.71
C VAL A 270 -6.80 -22.31 -1.25
N PHE A 271 -6.69 -23.30 -0.37
CA PHE A 271 -6.76 -24.71 -0.72
C PHE A 271 -8.10 -25.06 -1.37
N ASP A 272 -9.20 -24.62 -0.76
CA ASP A 272 -10.56 -24.87 -1.24
C ASP A 272 -10.81 -24.23 -2.60
N ALA A 273 -10.29 -23.02 -2.84
CA ALA A 273 -10.39 -22.35 -4.14
C ALA A 273 -9.61 -23.11 -5.23
N VAL A 274 -8.38 -23.54 -4.94
CA VAL A 274 -7.60 -24.39 -5.86
C VAL A 274 -8.34 -25.71 -6.12
N LEU A 275 -8.88 -26.34 -5.08
CA LEU A 275 -9.64 -27.57 -5.22
C LEU A 275 -10.90 -27.38 -6.08
N ALA A 276 -11.60 -26.26 -5.94
CA ALA A 276 -12.76 -25.93 -6.78
C ALA A 276 -12.35 -25.78 -8.25
N HIS A 277 -11.24 -25.11 -8.53
CA HIS A 277 -10.67 -24.99 -9.87
C HIS A 277 -10.38 -26.38 -10.48
N GLU A 278 -9.68 -27.24 -9.74
CA GLU A 278 -9.34 -28.59 -10.21
C GLU A 278 -10.57 -29.48 -10.41
N LEU A 279 -11.58 -29.39 -9.54
CA LEU A 279 -12.84 -30.09 -9.72
C LEU A 279 -13.62 -29.63 -10.95
N LEU A 280 -13.47 -28.38 -11.38
CA LEU A 280 -14.06 -27.90 -12.64
C LEU A 280 -13.31 -28.41 -13.87
N HIS A 281 -12.04 -28.79 -13.78
CA HIS A 281 -11.40 -29.58 -14.84
C HIS A 281 -12.02 -30.97 -14.92
N VAL A 282 -12.24 -31.64 -13.78
CA VAL A 282 -12.92 -32.95 -13.74
C VAL A 282 -14.31 -32.85 -14.37
N TYR A 283 -15.10 -31.83 -14.00
CA TYR A 283 -16.42 -31.58 -14.58
C TYR A 283 -16.37 -31.44 -16.11
N GLN A 284 -15.42 -30.67 -16.63
CA GLN A 284 -15.27 -30.48 -18.08
C GLN A 284 -14.95 -31.79 -18.80
N ILE A 285 -14.07 -32.61 -18.23
CA ILE A 285 -13.68 -33.91 -18.79
C ILE A 285 -14.88 -34.86 -18.81
N GLN A 286 -15.61 -35.00 -17.70
CA GLN A 286 -16.79 -35.87 -17.60
C GLN A 286 -17.89 -35.52 -18.60
N ASN A 287 -18.02 -34.23 -18.94
CA ASN A 287 -19.01 -33.76 -19.90
C ASN A 287 -18.47 -33.70 -21.35
N GLY A 288 -17.24 -34.16 -21.58
CA GLY A 288 -16.64 -34.22 -22.92
C GLY A 288 -16.39 -32.86 -23.56
N TYR A 289 -16.27 -31.79 -22.77
CA TYR A 289 -16.10 -30.44 -23.29
C TYR A 289 -14.70 -30.23 -23.89
N LYS A 290 -14.67 -29.73 -25.13
CA LYS A 290 -13.43 -29.39 -25.86
C LYS A 290 -13.32 -27.87 -26.00
N LEU A 291 -12.98 -27.22 -24.90
CA LEU A 291 -12.88 -25.75 -24.82
C LEU A 291 -11.47 -25.27 -25.20
N LYS A 292 -11.37 -24.04 -25.68
CA LYS A 292 -10.08 -23.35 -25.81
C LYS A 292 -9.46 -23.10 -24.42
N SER A 293 -8.15 -22.90 -24.38
CA SER A 293 -7.40 -22.78 -23.12
C SER A 293 -7.94 -21.68 -22.22
N ASP A 294 -8.13 -20.47 -22.75
CA ASP A 294 -8.67 -19.31 -22.03
C ASP A 294 -10.09 -19.54 -21.48
N VAL A 295 -10.97 -20.18 -22.24
CA VAL A 295 -12.32 -20.54 -21.79
C VAL A 295 -12.27 -21.64 -20.73
N ARG A 296 -11.42 -22.66 -20.92
CA ARG A 296 -11.23 -23.77 -19.98
C ARG A 296 -10.72 -23.28 -18.62
N GLU A 297 -9.60 -22.57 -18.62
CA GLU A 297 -8.97 -22.06 -17.38
C GLU A 297 -9.84 -20.95 -16.76
N GLY A 298 -10.46 -20.10 -17.60
CA GLY A 298 -11.41 -19.08 -17.16
C GLY A 298 -12.63 -19.67 -16.45
N PHE A 299 -13.21 -20.75 -16.99
CA PHE A 299 -14.33 -21.47 -16.35
C PHE A 299 -13.90 -22.11 -15.04
N CYS A 300 -12.72 -22.75 -14.98
CA CYS A 300 -12.18 -23.28 -13.73
C CYS A 300 -11.97 -22.19 -12.67
N ASN A 301 -11.51 -21.00 -13.07
CA ASN A 301 -11.36 -19.86 -12.17
C ASN A 301 -12.69 -19.33 -11.62
N LEU A 302 -13.83 -19.59 -12.26
CA LEU A 302 -15.14 -19.30 -11.65
C LEU A 302 -15.39 -20.17 -10.40
N GLY A 303 -14.81 -21.38 -10.34
CA GLY A 303 -14.83 -22.23 -9.15
C GLY A 303 -14.06 -21.61 -7.99
N SER A 304 -12.84 -21.12 -8.26
CA SER A 304 -12.06 -20.35 -7.28
C SER A 304 -12.81 -19.11 -6.82
N GLN A 305 -13.38 -18.35 -7.76
CA GLN A 305 -14.17 -17.17 -7.46
C GLN A 305 -15.35 -17.51 -6.53
N LEU A 306 -16.10 -18.58 -6.83
CA LEU A 306 -17.23 -19.02 -6.01
C LEU A 306 -16.82 -19.32 -4.56
N VAL A 307 -15.66 -19.94 -4.34
CA VAL A 307 -15.13 -20.21 -2.99
C VAL A 307 -14.78 -18.89 -2.29
N TYR A 308 -14.06 -18.00 -2.95
CA TYR A 308 -13.66 -16.74 -2.34
C TYR A 308 -14.85 -15.81 -2.05
N ASP A 309 -15.84 -15.76 -2.94
CA ASP A 309 -17.08 -14.99 -2.75
C ASP A 309 -17.91 -15.55 -1.58
N HIS A 310 -17.90 -16.87 -1.39
CA HIS A 310 -18.58 -17.53 -0.26
C HIS A 310 -17.86 -17.28 1.07
N ASP A 311 -16.53 -17.28 1.08
CA ASP A 311 -15.71 -17.06 2.27
C ASP A 311 -15.74 -15.59 2.74
N GLY A 312 -15.52 -14.65 1.83
CA GLY A 312 -15.64 -13.21 2.09
C GLY A 312 -14.60 -12.60 3.04
N SER A 313 -13.61 -13.38 3.51
CA SER A 313 -12.53 -12.87 4.36
C SER A 313 -11.62 -11.89 3.60
N ASP A 314 -10.79 -11.14 4.34
CA ASP A 314 -9.75 -10.30 3.74
C ASP A 314 -8.78 -11.10 2.87
N LEU A 315 -8.47 -12.35 3.25
CA LEU A 315 -7.62 -13.22 2.44
C LEU A 315 -8.31 -13.59 1.12
N ALA A 316 -9.59 -13.97 1.16
CA ALA A 316 -10.36 -14.25 -0.04
C ALA A 316 -10.44 -13.02 -0.96
N ARG A 317 -10.68 -11.83 -0.39
CA ARG A 317 -10.68 -10.56 -1.13
C ARG A 317 -9.31 -10.27 -1.78
N LEU A 318 -8.21 -10.54 -1.08
CA LEU A 318 -6.87 -10.42 -1.63
C LEU A 318 -6.70 -11.38 -2.82
N GLN A 319 -7.02 -12.66 -2.66
CA GLN A 319 -6.87 -13.64 -3.74
C GLN A 319 -7.72 -13.28 -4.97
N LEU A 320 -8.99 -12.89 -4.78
CA LEU A 320 -9.85 -12.40 -5.85
C LEU A 320 -9.24 -11.19 -6.57
N ARG A 321 -8.73 -10.21 -5.82
CA ARG A 321 -8.03 -9.06 -6.41
C ARG A 321 -6.87 -9.52 -7.28
N THR A 322 -6.02 -10.43 -6.80
CA THR A 322 -4.89 -10.94 -7.59
C THR A 322 -5.33 -11.68 -8.86
N MET A 323 -6.48 -12.36 -8.84
CA MET A 323 -7.05 -12.99 -10.04
C MET A 323 -7.51 -11.94 -11.06
N TYR A 324 -8.17 -10.86 -10.61
CA TYR A 324 -8.60 -9.76 -11.47
C TYR A 324 -7.44 -8.96 -12.06
N GLU A 325 -6.36 -8.79 -11.31
CA GLU A 325 -5.16 -8.02 -11.72
C GLU A 325 -4.16 -8.84 -12.55
N SER A 326 -4.34 -10.16 -12.67
CA SER A 326 -3.44 -11.02 -13.44
C SER A 326 -3.43 -10.67 -14.94
N ASP A 327 -2.24 -10.44 -15.49
CA ASP A 327 -2.04 -10.18 -16.92
C ASP A 327 -1.95 -11.46 -17.78
N ASP A 328 -1.98 -12.63 -17.14
CA ASP A 328 -1.91 -13.92 -17.82
C ASP A 328 -3.06 -14.07 -18.83
N PRO A 329 -2.80 -14.49 -20.09
CA PRO A 329 -3.82 -14.58 -21.12
C PRO A 329 -4.91 -15.60 -20.81
N ASP A 330 -4.58 -16.73 -20.18
CA ASP A 330 -5.53 -17.81 -19.91
C ASP A 330 -6.12 -17.65 -18.51
N TYR A 331 -5.28 -17.46 -17.49
CA TYR A 331 -5.72 -17.38 -16.11
C TYR A 331 -6.27 -16.00 -15.73
N GLY A 332 -5.76 -14.92 -16.30
CA GLY A 332 -6.20 -13.55 -16.01
C GLY A 332 -7.29 -13.08 -16.97
N LYS A 333 -6.96 -12.97 -18.27
CA LYS A 333 -7.93 -12.51 -19.28
C LYS A 333 -9.08 -13.50 -19.47
N GLY A 334 -8.79 -14.81 -19.51
CA GLY A 334 -9.82 -15.86 -19.56
C GLY A 334 -10.76 -15.81 -18.35
N PHE A 335 -10.23 -15.63 -17.15
CA PHE A 335 -11.03 -15.43 -15.94
C PHE A 335 -11.93 -14.20 -16.06
N ARG A 336 -11.39 -13.01 -16.39
CA ARG A 336 -12.20 -11.79 -16.52
C ARG A 336 -13.32 -11.93 -17.56
N ASN A 337 -13.04 -12.62 -18.67
CA ASN A 337 -14.04 -12.90 -19.70
C ASN A 337 -15.17 -13.79 -19.14
N MET A 338 -14.81 -14.91 -18.51
CA MET A 338 -15.79 -15.85 -17.94
C MET A 338 -16.55 -15.25 -16.76
N SER A 339 -15.91 -14.43 -15.92
CA SER A 339 -16.54 -13.70 -14.83
C SER A 339 -17.57 -12.69 -15.37
N SER A 340 -17.23 -11.93 -16.42
CA SER A 340 -18.19 -11.03 -17.07
C SER A 340 -19.39 -11.78 -17.67
N ARG A 341 -19.17 -12.99 -18.24
CA ARG A 341 -20.28 -13.84 -18.71
C ARG A 341 -21.12 -14.36 -17.55
N LEU A 342 -20.50 -14.71 -16.43
CA LEU A 342 -21.21 -15.16 -15.23
C LEU A 342 -22.14 -14.05 -14.72
N ASP A 343 -21.69 -12.80 -14.69
CA ASP A 343 -22.51 -11.65 -14.31
C ASP A 343 -23.73 -11.45 -15.24
N GLN A 344 -23.56 -11.73 -16.53
CA GLN A 344 -24.62 -11.55 -17.54
C GLN A 344 -25.62 -12.71 -17.60
N LEU A 345 -25.14 -13.95 -17.48
CA LEU A 345 -25.90 -15.16 -17.77
C LEU A 345 -26.30 -15.94 -16.52
N GLY A 346 -25.63 -15.69 -15.39
CA GLY A 346 -25.68 -16.56 -14.22
C GLY A 346 -25.08 -17.94 -14.48
N TRP A 347 -24.97 -18.73 -13.41
CA TRP A 347 -24.40 -20.08 -13.49
C TRP A 347 -25.17 -21.01 -14.45
N GLU A 348 -26.50 -21.02 -14.39
CA GLU A 348 -27.32 -21.82 -15.30
C GLU A 348 -27.07 -21.46 -16.77
N GLY A 349 -26.99 -20.16 -17.07
CA GLY A 349 -26.68 -19.69 -18.42
C GLY A 349 -25.27 -20.04 -18.87
N ILE A 350 -24.27 -19.98 -17.99
CA ILE A 350 -22.91 -20.47 -18.28
C ILE A 350 -22.94 -21.96 -18.62
N LEU A 351 -23.54 -22.80 -17.78
CA LEU A 351 -23.53 -24.25 -17.96
C LEU A 351 -24.24 -24.68 -19.24
N ASN A 352 -25.37 -24.05 -19.57
CA ASN A 352 -26.13 -24.34 -20.79
C ASN A 352 -25.38 -23.94 -22.07
N ASN A 353 -24.49 -22.94 -22.00
CA ASN A 353 -23.81 -22.38 -23.18
C ASN A 353 -22.31 -22.70 -23.24
N LEU A 354 -21.73 -23.32 -22.21
CA LEU A 354 -20.29 -23.56 -22.09
C LEU A 354 -19.66 -24.20 -23.35
N PRO A 355 -20.26 -25.23 -23.99
CA PRO A 355 -19.71 -25.84 -25.21
C PRO A 355 -19.65 -24.90 -26.42
N SER A 356 -20.45 -23.83 -26.40
CA SER A 356 -20.53 -22.85 -27.50
C SER A 356 -19.55 -21.69 -27.35
N PHE A 357 -18.94 -21.53 -26.16
CA PHE A 357 -17.96 -20.47 -25.91
C PHE A 357 -16.67 -20.78 -26.68
N LYS A 358 -16.31 -19.85 -27.57
CA LYS A 358 -15.16 -19.95 -28.46
C LYS A 358 -14.01 -19.12 -27.99
#